data_AF-A0A7J7JQL8-F1
#
_entry.id   AF-A0A7J7JQL8-F1
#
_cell.length_a   1.000
_cell.length_b   1.000
_cell.length_c   1.000
_cell.angle_alpha   90.00
_cell.angle_beta   90.00
_cell.angle_gamma   90.00
#
_symmetry.space_group_name_H-M   'P 1'
#
loop_
_entity.id
_entity.type
_entity.pdbx_description
1 polymer ?
#
loop_
_entity_poly.entity_id
_entity_poly.type
_entity_poly.pdbx_seq_one_letter_code
_entity_poly.pdbx_strand_id
1 'polypeptide(L)'
;MRVYKDDVQKMNPPKFSKVEDMAELTCLNEASVLHNLKERYYAGMIYTYSGLFCVVVNPYRRLPIYSEKVVELYKGKKRHEVPPHVYAIADTAYRNMLADREDQSILCTGESGAGKTENTKKVIQYLAFVAASVKSARGSTAPSTPQSLQVGSLLLQC
;
A
#
# COMPACT_ATOMS: atom_id res chain seq x y z
N MET A 1 23.05 -30.55 12.60
CA MET A 1 22.99 -29.80 11.33
C MET A 1 24.12 -28.78 11.33
N ARG A 2 25.08 -28.84 10.40
CA ARG A 2 26.13 -27.82 10.25
C ARG A 2 25.68 -26.88 9.14
N VAL A 3 25.78 -25.57 9.35
CA VAL A 3 25.37 -24.52 8.42
C VAL A 3 26.62 -23.72 8.04
N TYR A 4 26.76 -23.32 6.77
CA TYR A 4 27.89 -22.49 6.36
C TYR A 4 27.74 -21.08 6.90
N LYS A 5 28.86 -20.38 7.14
CA LYS A 5 28.84 -19.02 7.70
C LYS A 5 28.07 -18.04 6.80
N ASP A 6 28.13 -18.24 5.49
CA ASP A 6 27.48 -17.37 4.51
C ASP A 6 25.95 -17.58 4.44
N ASP A 7 25.45 -18.72 4.92
CA ASP A 7 24.01 -18.99 5.03
C ASP A 7 23.39 -18.35 6.28
N VAL A 8 24.22 -17.81 7.19
CA VAL A 8 23.76 -17.19 8.45
C VAL A 8 23.49 -15.71 8.24
N GLN A 9 22.22 -15.31 8.30
CA GLN A 9 21.80 -13.92 8.22
C GLN A 9 21.62 -13.29 9.60
N LYS A 10 21.94 -12.00 9.74
CA LYS A 10 21.76 -11.25 10.99
C LYS A 10 20.28 -11.09 11.33
N MET A 11 19.92 -11.32 12.58
CA MET A 11 18.56 -11.14 13.08
C MET A 11 18.35 -9.70 13.57
N ASN A 12 17.19 -9.11 13.25
CA ASN A 12 16.78 -7.84 13.82
C ASN A 12 16.41 -8.00 15.31
N PRO A 13 16.72 -7.02 16.18
CA PRO A 13 16.27 -7.02 17.57
C PRO A 13 14.74 -7.09 17.70
N PRO A 14 14.18 -7.62 18.81
CA PRO A 14 12.73 -7.80 18.98
C PRO A 14 11.88 -6.52 18.85
N LYS A 15 12.47 -5.34 19.03
CA LYS A 15 11.81 -4.04 18.83
C LYS A 15 11.31 -3.83 17.39
N PHE A 16 11.82 -4.61 16.43
CA PHE A 16 11.42 -4.58 15.02
C PHE A 16 10.45 -5.71 14.65
N SER A 17 9.76 -6.31 15.62
CA SER A 17 8.68 -7.26 15.32
C SER A 17 7.48 -6.51 14.72
N LYS A 18 6.96 -7.03 13.61
CA LYS A 18 5.76 -6.54 12.90
C LYS A 18 5.82 -5.06 12.49
N VAL A 19 6.99 -4.55 12.13
CA VAL A 19 7.14 -3.17 11.65
C VAL A 19 6.21 -2.88 10.47
N GLU A 20 5.67 -1.66 10.47
CA GLU A 20 4.75 -1.21 9.43
C GLU A 20 5.48 -0.90 8.11
N ASP A 21 6.72 -0.44 8.20
CA ASP A 21 7.61 -0.23 7.06
C ASP A 21 8.91 -1.02 7.21
N MET A 22 9.14 -1.96 6.28
CA MET A 22 10.33 -2.80 6.29
C MET A 22 11.61 -2.03 5.95
N ALA A 23 11.51 -0.80 5.41
CA ALA A 23 12.66 0.07 5.24
C ALA A 23 13.27 0.55 6.59
N GLU A 24 12.53 0.40 7.69
CA GLU A 24 13.00 0.75 9.04
C GLU A 24 13.82 -0.38 9.70
N LEU A 25 13.89 -1.56 9.09
CA LEU A 25 14.67 -2.68 9.60
C LEU A 25 16.17 -2.34 9.60
N THR A 26 16.86 -2.64 10.71
CA THR A 26 18.31 -2.41 10.82
C THR A 26 19.11 -3.40 9.97
N CYS A 27 18.70 -4.66 9.96
CA CYS A 27 19.26 -5.70 9.11
C CYS A 27 18.27 -5.99 7.97
N LEU A 28 18.51 -5.37 6.81
CA LEU A 28 17.70 -5.62 5.62
C LEU A 28 18.24 -6.84 4.87
N ASN A 29 17.66 -8.00 5.15
CA ASN A 29 17.97 -9.26 4.48
C ASN A 29 16.68 -10.05 4.20
N GLU A 30 16.78 -11.05 3.33
CA GLU A 30 15.64 -11.86 2.88
C GLU A 30 14.91 -12.52 4.07
N ALA A 31 15.67 -13.08 5.02
CA ALA A 31 15.09 -13.71 6.20
C ALA A 31 14.27 -12.74 7.06
N SER A 32 14.74 -11.49 7.22
CA SER A 32 14.07 -10.47 8.01
C SER A 32 12.79 -9.96 7.35
N VAL A 33 12.82 -9.75 6.03
CA VAL A 33 11.63 -9.37 5.25
C VAL A 33 10.58 -10.47 5.34
N LEU A 34 10.98 -11.72 5.07
CA LEU A 34 10.10 -12.88 5.16
C LEU A 34 9.51 -13.05 6.56
N HIS A 35 10.34 -12.91 7.60
CA HIS A 35 9.91 -13.00 8.99
C HIS A 35 8.87 -11.93 9.33
N ASN A 36 9.11 -10.68 8.98
CA ASN A 36 8.17 -9.59 9.26
C ASN A 36 6.82 -9.79 8.56
N LEU A 37 6.84 -10.12 7.26
CA LEU A 37 5.62 -10.40 6.49
C LEU A 37 4.85 -11.59 7.08
N LYS A 38 5.56 -12.65 7.47
CA LYS A 38 4.96 -13.84 8.10
C LYS A 38 4.28 -13.50 9.42
N GLU A 39 4.96 -12.78 10.32
CA GLU A 39 4.39 -12.41 11.62
C GLU A 39 3.18 -11.48 11.48
N ARG A 40 3.23 -10.52 10.55
CA ARG A 40 2.12 -9.60 10.26
C ARG A 40 0.93 -10.34 9.66
N TYR A 41 1.18 -11.26 8.71
CA TYR A 41 0.14 -12.08 8.10
C TYR A 41 -0.63 -12.91 9.14
N TYR A 42 0.07 -13.59 10.06
CA TYR A 42 -0.59 -14.35 11.13
C TYR A 42 -1.35 -13.46 12.12
N ALA A 43 -0.96 -12.20 12.26
CA ALA A 43 -1.71 -11.21 13.04
C ALA A 43 -2.88 -10.57 12.26
N GLY A 44 -3.13 -10.97 11.01
CA GLY A 44 -4.18 -10.42 10.15
C GLY A 44 -3.83 -9.08 9.50
N MET A 45 -2.58 -8.63 9.60
CA MET A 45 -2.07 -7.42 8.97
C MET A 45 -1.48 -7.76 7.60
N ILE A 46 -2.31 -7.68 6.56
CA ILE A 46 -1.91 -8.10 5.20
C ILE A 46 -1.13 -7.04 4.42
N TYR A 47 -1.23 -5.78 4.84
CA TYR A 47 -0.54 -4.67 4.23
C TYR A 47 0.71 -4.32 5.04
N THR A 48 1.84 -4.19 4.35
CA THR A 48 3.11 -3.78 4.95
C THR A 48 3.86 -2.91 3.95
N TYR A 49 4.40 -1.78 4.40
CA TYR A 49 5.22 -0.95 3.55
C TYR A 49 6.63 -1.51 3.38
N SER A 50 7.24 -1.17 2.25
CA SER A 50 8.64 -1.42 1.94
C SER A 50 9.18 -0.21 1.21
N GLY A 51 9.55 0.83 1.98
CA GLY A 51 9.97 2.11 1.40
C GLY A 51 8.85 2.73 0.58
N LEU A 52 9.05 2.93 -0.73
CA LEU A 52 8.02 3.52 -1.59
C LEU A 52 6.88 2.55 -1.95
N PHE A 53 7.07 1.26 -1.70
CA PHE A 53 6.13 0.21 -2.12
C PHE A 53 5.22 -0.22 -0.97
N CYS A 54 4.10 -0.83 -1.32
CA CYS A 54 3.25 -1.54 -0.36
C CYS A 54 3.12 -3.00 -0.78
N VAL A 55 3.59 -3.89 0.09
CA VAL A 55 3.49 -5.34 -0.04
C VAL A 55 2.16 -5.80 0.56
N VAL A 56 1.45 -6.63 -0.18
CA VAL A 56 0.12 -7.15 0.19
C VAL A 56 0.14 -8.65 0.14
N VAL A 57 -0.15 -9.32 1.25
CA VAL A 57 -0.26 -10.79 1.28
C VAL A 57 -1.74 -11.19 1.20
N ASN A 58 -2.13 -11.97 0.20
CA ASN A 58 -3.53 -12.40 0.05
C ASN A 58 -4.02 -13.18 1.30
N PRO A 59 -5.04 -12.69 2.03
CA PRO A 59 -5.53 -13.37 3.23
C PRO A 59 -6.31 -14.67 2.95
N TYR A 60 -6.75 -14.90 1.70
CA TYR A 60 -7.67 -15.98 1.30
C TYR A 60 -8.97 -16.06 2.13
N ARG A 61 -9.29 -15.00 2.87
CA ARG A 61 -10.50 -14.84 3.68
C ARG A 61 -10.90 -13.38 3.70
N ARG A 62 -12.18 -13.12 3.99
CA ARG A 62 -12.67 -11.75 4.14
C ARG A 62 -12.20 -11.17 5.47
N LEU A 63 -11.59 -9.99 5.41
CA LEU A 63 -11.20 -9.20 6.58
C LEU A 63 -12.11 -7.97 6.71
N PRO A 64 -12.45 -7.52 7.92
CA PRO A 64 -13.32 -6.36 8.15
C PRO A 64 -12.61 -5.00 7.94
N ILE A 65 -11.69 -4.93 6.97
CA ILE A 65 -10.82 -3.76 6.71
C ILE A 65 -11.31 -2.89 5.54
N TYR A 66 -12.37 -3.29 4.84
CA TYR A 66 -12.90 -2.59 3.65
C TYR A 66 -14.29 -1.98 3.88
N SER A 67 -14.57 -1.52 5.10
CA SER A 67 -15.83 -0.84 5.42
C SER A 67 -15.75 0.67 5.17
N GLU A 68 -16.89 1.33 5.03
CA GLU A 68 -16.97 2.79 4.86
C GLU A 68 -16.30 3.56 6.00
N LYS A 69 -16.42 3.07 7.24
CA LYS A 69 -15.72 3.63 8.41
C LYS A 69 -14.21 3.66 8.22
N VAL A 70 -13.66 2.62 7.58
CA VAL A 70 -12.23 2.58 7.26
C VAL A 70 -11.91 3.54 6.12
N VAL A 71 -12.77 3.69 5.11
CA VAL A 71 -12.57 4.71 4.06
C VAL A 71 -12.46 6.11 4.68
N GLU A 72 -13.35 6.45 5.61
CA GLU A 72 -13.33 7.73 6.33
C GLU A 72 -12.06 7.92 7.18
N LEU A 73 -11.61 6.86 7.86
CA LEU A 73 -10.38 6.90 8.67
C LEU A 73 -9.15 7.31 7.84
N TYR A 74 -9.07 6.87 6.57
CA TYR A 74 -7.93 7.12 5.70
C TYR A 74 -8.04 8.42 4.88
N LYS A 75 -9.24 9.00 4.76
CA LYS A 75 -9.48 10.20 3.96
C LYS A 75 -8.64 11.38 4.45
N GLY A 76 -7.76 11.88 3.59
CA GLY A 76 -6.91 13.03 3.87
C GLY A 76 -5.81 12.78 4.91
N LYS A 77 -5.55 11.54 5.30
CA LYS A 77 -4.49 11.19 6.26
C LYS A 77 -3.16 10.98 5.56
N LYS A 78 -2.08 11.39 6.23
CA LYS A 78 -0.73 11.08 5.76
C LYS A 78 -0.40 9.63 6.06
N ARG A 79 0.51 9.05 5.25
CA ARG A 79 0.91 7.65 5.34
C ARG A 79 1.41 7.20 6.72
N HIS A 80 2.04 8.08 7.50
CA HIS A 80 2.54 7.74 8.85
C HIS A 80 1.51 7.96 9.97
N GLU A 81 0.35 8.55 9.65
CA GLU A 81 -0.72 8.80 10.62
C GLU A 81 -1.69 7.62 10.73
N VAL A 82 -1.64 6.69 9.79
CA VAL A 82 -2.51 5.52 9.67
C VAL A 82 -1.68 4.29 9.32
N PRO A 83 -2.11 3.09 9.74
CA PRO A 83 -1.39 1.87 9.43
C PRO A 83 -1.37 1.59 7.92
N PRO A 84 -0.49 0.70 7.44
CA PRO A 84 -0.40 0.37 6.02
C PRO A 84 -1.72 -0.14 5.46
N HIS A 85 -2.18 0.44 4.34
CA HIS A 85 -3.40 0.03 3.65
C HIS A 85 -3.45 0.52 2.21
N VAL A 86 -4.21 -0.17 1.36
CA VAL A 86 -4.46 0.24 -0.04
C VAL A 86 -5.14 1.61 -0.13
N TYR A 87 -5.95 1.97 0.87
CA TYR A 87 -6.62 3.28 0.93
C TYR A 87 -5.64 4.43 1.18
N ALA A 88 -4.57 4.23 1.96
CA ALA A 88 -3.53 5.24 2.11
C ALA A 88 -2.79 5.50 0.78
N ILE A 89 -2.58 4.45 -0.02
CA ILE A 89 -1.98 4.57 -1.36
C ILE A 89 -2.92 5.34 -2.30
N ALA A 90 -4.20 4.98 -2.32
CA ALA A 90 -5.21 5.65 -3.14
C ALA A 90 -5.41 7.13 -2.75
N ASP A 91 -5.46 7.44 -1.45
CA ASP A 91 -5.57 8.81 -0.94
C ASP A 91 -4.33 9.64 -1.28
N THR A 92 -3.14 9.05 -1.16
CA THR A 92 -1.89 9.73 -1.51
C THR A 92 -1.84 10.05 -3.00
N ALA A 93 -2.18 9.09 -3.87
CA ALA A 93 -2.29 9.34 -5.31
C ALA A 93 -3.30 10.46 -5.60
N TYR A 94 -4.49 10.40 -5.00
CA TYR A 94 -5.53 11.40 -5.21
C TYR A 94 -5.10 12.81 -4.77
N ARG A 95 -4.46 12.93 -3.60
CA ARG A 95 -3.97 14.21 -3.09
C ARG A 95 -2.84 14.77 -3.95
N ASN A 96 -1.87 13.95 -4.35
CA ASN A 96 -0.77 14.38 -5.23
C ASN A 96 -1.31 14.85 -6.58
N MET A 97 -2.26 14.11 -7.18
CA MET A 97 -2.93 14.52 -8.43
C MET A 97 -3.55 15.92 -8.31
N LEU A 98 -4.19 16.24 -7.19
CA LEU A 98 -4.82 17.55 -6.97
C LEU A 98 -3.81 18.66 -6.67
N ALA A 99 -2.74 18.35 -5.94
CA ALA A 99 -1.71 19.30 -5.52
C ALA A 99 -0.77 19.63 -6.68
N ASP A 100 -0.23 18.60 -7.32
CA ASP A 100 0.82 18.71 -8.35
C ASP A 100 0.23 18.93 -9.75
N ARG A 101 -1.08 18.67 -9.91
CA ARG A 101 -1.80 18.77 -11.20
C ARG A 101 -1.25 17.83 -12.27
N GLU A 102 -0.72 16.69 -11.84
CA GLU A 102 -0.16 15.65 -12.69
C GLU A 102 -0.94 14.34 -12.56
N ASP A 103 -1.08 13.62 -13.66
CA ASP A 103 -1.72 12.31 -13.69
C ASP A 103 -0.92 11.29 -12.85
N GLN A 104 -1.64 10.48 -12.08
CA GLN A 104 -1.04 9.49 -11.17
C GLN A 104 -1.36 8.07 -11.64
N SER A 105 -0.48 7.13 -11.31
CA SER A 105 -0.73 5.70 -11.55
C SER A 105 -0.53 4.87 -10.29
N ILE A 106 -1.38 3.86 -10.14
CA ILE A 106 -1.23 2.81 -9.13
C ILE A 106 -1.02 1.50 -9.88
N LEU A 107 0.20 0.96 -9.82
CA LEU A 107 0.54 -0.28 -10.51
C LEU A 107 0.42 -1.45 -9.53
N CYS A 108 -0.50 -2.38 -9.82
CA CYS A 108 -0.68 -3.62 -9.06
C CYS A 108 0.11 -4.76 -9.73
N THR A 109 1.18 -5.25 -9.10
CA THR A 109 2.00 -6.36 -9.58
C THR A 109 1.78 -7.62 -8.73
N GLY A 110 2.23 -8.77 -9.21
CA GLY A 110 2.09 -10.06 -8.52
C GLY A 110 1.71 -11.20 -9.48
N GLU A 111 1.83 -12.44 -9.02
CA GLU A 111 1.48 -13.63 -9.80
C GLU A 111 -0.04 -13.84 -9.93
N SER A 112 -0.46 -14.87 -10.67
CA SER A 112 -1.86 -15.27 -10.74
C SER A 112 -2.36 -15.68 -9.35
N GLY A 113 -3.53 -15.18 -8.93
CA GLY A 113 -4.08 -15.47 -7.60
C GLY A 113 -3.54 -14.61 -6.44
N ALA A 114 -2.56 -13.72 -6.69
CA ALA A 114 -1.99 -12.84 -5.68
C ALA A 114 -2.98 -11.79 -5.11
N GLY A 115 -4.11 -11.56 -5.79
CA GLY A 115 -5.15 -10.62 -5.33
C GLY A 115 -5.08 -9.22 -5.96
N LYS A 116 -4.36 -9.06 -7.08
CA LYS A 116 -4.29 -7.81 -7.86
C LYS A 116 -5.68 -7.22 -8.15
N THR A 117 -6.56 -8.01 -8.74
CA THR A 117 -7.92 -7.58 -9.14
C THR A 117 -8.75 -7.09 -7.95
N GLU A 118 -8.64 -7.76 -6.79
CA GLU A 118 -9.37 -7.34 -5.58
C GLU A 118 -8.83 -6.02 -5.05
N ASN A 119 -7.50 -5.84 -5.00
CA ASN A 119 -6.91 -4.56 -4.63
C ASN A 119 -7.31 -3.44 -5.61
N THR A 120 -7.30 -3.70 -6.92
CA THR A 120 -7.76 -2.72 -7.92
C THR A 120 -9.20 -2.30 -7.70
N LYS A 121 -10.11 -3.25 -7.42
CA LYS A 121 -11.51 -2.93 -7.06
C LYS A 121 -11.59 -2.02 -5.83
N LYS A 122 -10.76 -2.27 -4.80
CA LYS A 122 -10.73 -1.45 -3.59
C LYS A 122 -10.19 -0.05 -3.80
N VAL A 123 -9.18 0.12 -4.66
CA VAL A 123 -8.71 1.44 -5.09
C VAL A 123 -9.83 2.22 -5.77
N ILE A 124 -10.49 1.61 -6.76
CA ILE A 124 -11.60 2.26 -7.50
C ILE A 124 -12.74 2.63 -6.55
N GLN A 125 -13.13 1.72 -5.65
CA GLN A 125 -14.17 1.95 -4.64
C GLN A 125 -13.82 3.15 -3.75
N TYR A 126 -12.57 3.24 -3.29
CA TYR A 126 -12.09 4.35 -2.46
C TYR A 126 -12.17 5.68 -3.20
N LEU A 127 -11.63 5.74 -4.42
CA LEU A 127 -11.63 6.95 -5.25
C LEU A 127 -13.06 7.41 -5.56
N ALA A 128 -13.97 6.48 -5.87
CA ALA A 128 -15.37 6.81 -6.11
C ALA A 128 -16.01 7.47 -4.89
N PHE A 129 -15.76 6.97 -3.68
CA PHE A 129 -16.29 7.53 -2.44
C PHE A 129 -15.73 8.94 -2.16
N VAL A 130 -14.41 9.11 -2.24
CA VAL A 130 -13.77 10.39 -1.91
C VAL A 130 -14.06 11.46 -2.97
N ALA A 131 -14.03 11.11 -4.26
CA ALA A 131 -14.30 12.04 -5.34
C ALA A 131 -15.79 12.41 -5.45
N ALA A 132 -16.72 11.50 -5.15
CA ALA A 132 -18.15 11.82 -5.13
C ALA A 132 -18.48 12.92 -4.11
N SER A 133 -17.76 12.97 -2.99
CA SER A 133 -17.91 14.03 -1.97
C SER A 133 -17.58 15.43 -2.52
N VAL A 134 -16.75 15.54 -3.56
CA VAL A 134 -16.29 16.83 -4.12
C VAL A 134 -17.29 17.43 -5.11
N LYS A 135 -18.14 16.59 -5.74
CA LYS A 135 -19.14 17.04 -6.74
C LYS A 135 -20.25 17.91 -6.15
N SER A 136 -20.45 17.92 -4.83
CA SER A 136 -21.37 18.86 -4.20
C SER A 136 -20.83 20.31 -4.15
N ALA A 137 -19.59 20.57 -4.58
CA ALA A 137 -18.95 21.87 -4.44
C ALA A 137 -18.51 22.56 -5.76
N ARG A 138 -18.20 21.87 -6.88
CA ARG A 138 -17.76 22.56 -8.13
C ARG A 138 -18.16 21.84 -9.42
N GLY A 139 -18.66 22.64 -10.36
CA GLY A 139 -19.04 22.26 -11.72
C GLY A 139 -17.86 21.90 -12.63
N SER A 140 -18.20 21.19 -13.70
CA SER A 140 -17.36 20.51 -14.68
C SER A 140 -16.36 21.37 -15.45
N THR A 141 -15.10 20.94 -15.52
CA THR A 141 -14.16 21.29 -16.60
C THR A 141 -13.43 20.02 -17.08
N ALA A 142 -13.41 19.80 -18.39
CA ALA A 142 -12.81 18.64 -19.05
C ALA A 142 -11.27 18.77 -19.18
N PRO A 143 -10.49 17.67 -19.23
CA PRO A 143 -9.05 17.76 -19.42
C PRO A 143 -8.62 17.66 -20.90
N SER A 144 -7.57 18.40 -21.24
CA SER A 144 -6.88 18.44 -22.54
C SER A 144 -5.60 17.59 -22.56
N THR A 145 -5.37 16.97 -23.72
CA THR A 145 -4.18 16.37 -24.40
C THR A 145 -2.96 15.88 -23.58
N PRO A 146 -2.41 14.68 -23.88
CA PRO A 146 -1.31 14.07 -23.12
C PRO A 146 0.05 14.77 -23.35
N GLN A 147 0.67 15.21 -22.25
CA GLN A 147 2.10 15.55 -22.18
C GLN A 147 2.90 14.38 -21.60
N SER A 148 4.20 14.33 -21.90
CA SER A 148 5.14 13.28 -21.49
C SER A 148 5.04 12.94 -19.99
N LEU A 149 4.53 11.73 -19.73
CA LEU A 149 4.22 11.15 -18.42
C LEU A 149 5.49 10.93 -17.57
N GLN A 150 5.87 11.88 -16.73
CA GLN A 150 6.58 11.56 -15.48
C GLN A 150 5.53 11.17 -14.45
N VAL A 151 5.11 9.91 -14.48
CA VAL A 151 4.02 9.45 -13.61
C VAL A 151 4.53 9.29 -12.18
N GLY A 152 3.88 9.94 -11.22
CA GLY A 152 3.93 9.53 -9.83
C GLY A 152 3.38 8.11 -9.71
N SER A 153 4.25 7.10 -9.81
CA SER A 153 3.87 5.69 -9.78
C SER A 153 3.94 5.16 -8.35
N LEU A 154 2.80 4.86 -7.75
CA LEU A 154 2.73 4.12 -6.49
C LEU A 154 2.55 2.63 -6.79
N LEU A 155 3.45 1.81 -6.28
CA LEU A 155 3.50 0.38 -6.59
C LEU A 155 2.89 -0.44 -5.44
N LEU A 156 1.92 -1.28 -5.80
CA LEU A 156 1.30 -2.27 -4.94
C LEU A 156 1.78 -3.65 -5.37
N GLN A 157 2.58 -4.30 -4.52
CA GLN A 157 3.15 -5.62 -4.79
C GLN A 157 2.34 -6.67 -4.05
N CYS A 158 1.54 -7.45 -4.80
CA CYS A 158 0.70 -8.53 -4.28
C CYS A 158 1.40 -9.88 -4.36
#